data_AF-A0A4Z0QLG4-F1
#
_entry.id   AF-A0A4Z0QLG4-F1
#
_cell.length_a   1.000
_cell.length_b   1.000
_cell.length_c   1.000
_cell.angle_alpha   90.00
_cell.angle_beta   90.00
_cell.angle_gamma   90.00
#
_symmetry.space_group_name_H-M   'P 1'
#
loop_
_entity.id
_entity.type
_entity.pdbx_description
1 polymer ?
#
loop_
_entity_poly.entity_id
_entity_poly.type
_entity_poly.pdbx_seq_one_letter_code
_entity_poly.pdbx_strand_id
1 'polypeptide(L)'
;MTTPAPLTGLLPLNPEQLARLQAATTDLTPEQLAWVSGYFWGVLNPRSGAVAVTPVPERKMLGVTLISASQTGNARRVAEALRDDLLAANLNVTLVNAGDYNFKQIASEKLLVIVTSTQGEGEPPEEAVALHKFLFSKKAPKLENTAFAVFSLGDTSYEFFCQSGKDFD
;
A
#
# COMPACT_ATOMS: atom_id res chain seq x y z
N MET A 1 27.83 -35.87 46.86
CA MET A 1 28.62 -34.64 46.68
C MET A 1 28.29 -34.14 45.30
N THR A 2 27.42 -33.14 45.14
CA THR A 2 27.70 -31.72 45.38
C THR A 2 26.41 -30.97 45.72
N THR A 3 26.37 -30.33 46.89
CA THR A 3 25.30 -29.38 47.27
C THR A 3 25.55 -28.07 46.53
N PRO A 4 24.62 -27.53 45.72
CA PRO A 4 24.78 -26.21 45.14
C PRO A 4 24.64 -25.14 46.24
N ALA A 5 25.53 -24.16 46.22
CA ALA A 5 25.54 -23.04 47.15
C ALA A 5 24.24 -22.21 47.05
N PRO A 6 23.72 -21.69 48.16
CA PRO A 6 22.48 -20.94 48.14
C PRO A 6 22.72 -19.55 47.52
N LEU A 7 22.11 -19.30 46.37
CA LEU A 7 22.20 -18.04 45.60
C LEU A 7 21.47 -16.84 46.26
N THR A 8 21.26 -16.90 47.57
CA THR A 8 20.32 -16.04 48.33
C THR A 8 20.75 -14.58 48.46
N GLY A 9 21.96 -14.20 48.01
CA GLY A 9 22.48 -12.83 48.16
C GLY A 9 22.26 -11.89 46.97
N LEU A 10 21.79 -12.40 45.82
CA LEU A 10 21.72 -11.64 44.56
C LEU A 10 20.30 -11.52 43.97
N LEU A 11 19.31 -12.15 44.60
CA LEU A 11 17.93 -12.15 44.13
C LEU A 11 17.12 -11.09 44.88
N PRO A 12 16.21 -10.36 44.21
CA PRO A 12 15.32 -9.39 44.85
C PRO A 12 14.20 -10.04 45.70
N LEU A 13 14.32 -11.34 46.01
CA LEU A 13 13.32 -12.17 46.69
C LEU A 13 13.84 -12.60 48.06
N ASN A 14 12.97 -12.54 49.07
CA ASN A 14 13.30 -13.06 50.38
C ASN A 14 13.29 -14.62 50.39
N PRO A 15 13.89 -15.28 51.40
CA PRO A 15 13.99 -16.75 51.43
C PRO A 15 12.64 -17.48 51.40
N GLU A 16 11.59 -16.92 52.00
CA GLU A 16 10.25 -17.51 51.98
C GLU A 16 9.58 -17.40 50.60
N GLN A 17 9.75 -16.27 49.92
CA GLN A 17 9.26 -16.04 48.55
C GLN A 17 9.96 -16.96 47.56
N LEU A 18 11.27 -17.17 47.74
CA LEU A 18 12.04 -18.09 46.91
C LEU A 18 11.57 -19.54 47.10
N ALA A 19 11.34 -19.97 48.33
CA ALA A 19 10.84 -21.33 48.62
C ALA A 19 9.46 -21.59 47.99
N ARG A 20 8.55 -20.59 48.05
CA ARG A 20 7.23 -20.68 47.40
C ARG A 20 7.33 -20.75 45.88
N LEU A 21 8.23 -19.96 45.29
CA LEU A 21 8.45 -19.96 43.84
C LEU A 21 9.03 -21.31 43.38
N GLN A 22 10.05 -21.82 44.08
CA GLN A 22 10.67 -23.10 43.78
C GLN A 22 9.66 -24.25 43.91
N ALA A 23 8.85 -24.28 44.96
CA ALA A 23 7.79 -25.27 45.11
C ALA A 23 6.77 -25.23 43.95
N ALA A 24 6.43 -24.02 43.46
CA ALA A 24 5.48 -23.85 42.36
C ALA A 24 6.07 -24.18 40.97
N THR A 25 7.40 -24.10 40.79
CA THR A 25 8.06 -24.33 39.50
C THR A 25 8.70 -25.71 39.35
N THR A 26 8.83 -26.50 40.42
CA THR A 26 9.53 -27.79 40.39
C THR A 26 8.83 -28.84 39.52
N ASP A 27 7.49 -28.82 39.45
CA ASP A 27 6.71 -29.80 38.69
C ASP A 27 6.30 -29.32 37.28
N LEU A 28 6.83 -28.17 36.83
CA LEU A 28 6.47 -27.57 35.54
C LEU A 28 7.41 -28.00 34.41
N THR A 29 6.84 -28.24 33.23
CA THR A 29 7.62 -28.48 32.01
C THR A 29 8.28 -27.19 31.49
N PRO A 30 9.31 -27.27 30.63
CA PRO A 30 9.95 -26.09 30.05
C PRO A 30 8.97 -25.16 29.31
N GLU A 31 7.97 -25.73 28.63
CA GLU A 31 6.93 -24.98 27.92
C GLU A 31 5.99 -24.25 28.89
N GLN A 32 5.64 -24.90 30.00
CA GLN A 32 4.83 -24.29 31.05
C GLN A 32 5.59 -23.17 31.76
N LEU A 33 6.90 -23.32 32.00
CA LEU A 33 7.75 -22.26 32.51
C LEU A 33 7.82 -21.06 31.56
N ALA A 34 7.92 -21.31 30.25
CA ALA A 34 7.87 -20.26 29.24
C ALA A 34 6.53 -19.53 29.25
N TRP A 35 5.41 -20.24 29.39
CA TRP A 35 4.08 -19.62 29.52
C TRP A 35 3.94 -18.77 30.80
N VAL A 36 4.41 -19.28 31.94
CA VAL A 36 4.40 -18.56 33.23
C VAL A 36 5.21 -17.26 33.15
N SER A 37 6.32 -17.26 32.41
CA SER A 37 7.11 -16.04 32.17
C SER A 37 6.30 -14.97 31.44
N GLY A 38 5.49 -15.34 30.45
CA GLY A 38 4.57 -14.44 29.75
C GLY A 38 3.42 -13.96 30.63
N TYR A 39 2.89 -14.82 31.51
CA TYR A 39 1.87 -14.43 32.48
C TYR A 39 2.38 -13.35 33.43
N PHE A 40 3.58 -13.51 34.00
CA PHE A 40 4.18 -12.49 34.87
C PHE A 40 4.46 -11.17 34.12
N TRP A 41 4.88 -11.25 32.86
CA TRP A 41 4.98 -10.07 31.98
C TRP A 41 3.65 -9.34 31.81
N GLY A 42 2.54 -10.07 31.70
CA GLY A 42 1.19 -9.51 31.64
C GLY A 42 0.73 -8.88 32.95
N VAL A 43 1.05 -9.50 34.09
CA VAL A 43 0.71 -8.98 35.43
C VAL A 43 1.44 -7.68 35.75
N LEU A 44 2.69 -7.53 35.29
CA LEU A 44 3.47 -6.30 35.45
C LEU A 44 2.93 -5.13 34.61
N ASN A 45 2.20 -5.42 33.52
CA ASN A 45 1.64 -4.42 32.61
C ASN A 45 0.11 -4.58 32.48
N PRO A 46 -0.68 -4.22 33.51
CA PRO A 46 -2.15 -4.41 33.51
C PRO A 46 -2.90 -3.56 32.45
N ARG A 47 -2.18 -2.71 31.69
CA ARG A 47 -2.73 -1.97 30.52
C ARG A 47 -2.43 -2.63 29.17
N SER A 48 -1.70 -3.74 29.14
CA SER A 48 -1.33 -4.46 27.91
C SER A 48 -2.26 -5.65 27.63
N GLY A 49 -3.57 -5.47 27.87
CA GLY A 49 -4.62 -6.38 27.38
C GLY A 49 -4.88 -6.27 25.88
N ALA A 50 -4.19 -5.37 25.18
CA ALA A 50 -4.01 -5.46 23.74
C ALA A 50 -2.61 -6.01 23.51
N VAL A 51 -2.53 -7.19 22.89
CA VAL A 51 -1.35 -7.55 22.10
C VAL A 51 -1.17 -6.39 21.14
N ALA A 52 -0.25 -5.47 21.46
CA ALA A 52 0.23 -4.51 20.50
C ALA A 52 0.99 -5.36 19.48
N VAL A 53 0.26 -5.87 18.49
CA VAL A 53 0.79 -6.10 17.16
C VAL A 53 1.45 -4.78 16.85
N THR A 54 2.78 -4.69 17.02
CA THR A 54 3.54 -3.57 16.47
C THR A 54 3.11 -3.54 15.02
N PRO A 55 2.37 -2.52 14.55
CA PRO A 55 2.11 -2.44 13.13
C PRO A 55 3.51 -2.33 12.52
N VAL A 56 3.91 -3.36 11.79
CA VAL A 56 4.99 -3.23 10.81
C VAL A 56 4.66 -1.92 10.10
N PRO A 57 5.56 -0.92 10.07
CA PRO A 57 5.24 0.34 9.43
C PRO A 57 4.78 -0.03 8.03
N GLU A 58 3.49 0.15 7.79
CA GLU A 58 2.85 -0.13 6.54
C GLU A 58 3.63 0.74 5.58
N ARG A 59 4.54 0.14 4.79
CA ARG A 59 5.21 0.89 3.73
C ARG A 59 4.05 1.46 2.98
N LYS A 60 3.88 2.77 3.04
CA LYS A 60 2.83 3.47 2.31
C LYS A 60 3.12 3.17 0.86
N MET A 61 2.52 2.09 0.36
CA MET A 61 2.73 1.61 -0.99
C MET A 61 2.31 2.79 -1.85
N LEU A 62 3.23 3.30 -2.66
CA LEU A 62 2.87 4.34 -3.61
C LEU A 62 1.76 3.74 -4.48
N GLY A 63 0.55 4.26 -4.30
CA GLY A 63 -0.59 3.91 -5.13
C GLY A 63 -0.35 4.43 -6.53
N VAL A 64 -0.51 3.55 -7.53
CA VAL A 64 -0.51 3.90 -8.94
C VAL A 64 -1.95 4.16 -9.34
N THR A 65 -2.24 5.34 -9.85
CA THR A 65 -3.55 5.68 -10.40
C THR A 65 -3.51 5.45 -11.91
N LEU A 66 -4.30 4.49 -12.39
CA LEU A 66 -4.52 4.22 -13.80
C LEU A 66 -5.80 4.91 -14.25
N ILE A 67 -5.70 5.75 -15.29
CA ILE A 67 -6.85 6.36 -15.96
C ILE A 67 -7.03 5.69 -17.31
N SER A 68 -8.20 5.08 -17.54
CA SER A 68 -8.57 4.55 -18.86
C SER A 68 -9.43 5.54 -19.62
N ALA A 69 -9.06 5.82 -20.86
CA ALA A 69 -9.81 6.62 -21.82
C ALA A 69 -10.00 5.82 -23.11
N SER A 70 -11.22 5.40 -23.39
CA SER A 70 -11.56 4.52 -24.52
C SER A 70 -12.93 4.79 -25.10
N GLN A 71 -13.01 4.89 -26.43
CA GLN A 71 -14.31 5.00 -27.11
C GLN A 71 -15.00 3.64 -27.27
N THR A 72 -14.27 2.61 -27.70
CA THR A 72 -14.81 1.26 -28.03
C THR A 72 -14.36 0.18 -27.05
N GLY A 73 -13.67 0.55 -25.97
CA GLY A 73 -13.21 -0.35 -24.90
C GLY A 73 -11.85 -1.01 -25.13
N ASN A 74 -11.17 -0.78 -26.25
CA ASN A 74 -9.83 -1.35 -26.50
C ASN A 74 -8.79 -0.85 -25.49
N ALA A 75 -8.69 0.47 -25.30
CA ALA A 75 -7.79 1.06 -24.32
C ALA A 75 -8.18 0.66 -22.89
N ARG A 76 -9.47 0.46 -22.60
CA ARG A 76 -9.94 -0.05 -21.30
C ARG A 76 -9.42 -1.46 -21.01
N ARG A 77 -9.49 -2.38 -21.98
CA ARG A 77 -8.94 -3.74 -21.82
C ARG A 77 -7.43 -3.73 -21.57
N VAL A 78 -6.70 -2.83 -22.24
CA VAL A 78 -5.25 -2.67 -21.99
C VAL A 78 -5.00 -2.13 -20.59
N ALA A 79 -5.80 -1.17 -20.12
CA ALA A 79 -5.69 -0.64 -18.76
C ALA A 79 -6.02 -1.70 -17.69
N GLU A 80 -7.01 -2.56 -17.94
CA GLU A 80 -7.35 -3.69 -17.07
C GLU A 80 -6.22 -4.72 -17.01
N ALA A 81 -5.63 -5.09 -18.16
CA ALA A 81 -4.48 -5.97 -18.21
C ALA A 81 -3.27 -5.39 -17.45
N LEU A 82 -2.97 -4.10 -17.66
CA LEU A 82 -1.90 -3.42 -16.96
C LEU A 82 -2.15 -3.34 -15.44
N ARG A 83 -3.41 -3.13 -15.02
CA ARG A 83 -3.78 -3.19 -13.60
C ARG A 83 -3.46 -4.57 -13.03
N ASP A 84 -3.86 -5.63 -13.71
CA ASP A 84 -3.67 -7.00 -13.22
C ASP A 84 -2.18 -7.36 -13.11
N ASP A 85 -1.35 -6.94 -14.07
CA ASP A 85 0.11 -7.08 -14.04
C ASP A 85 0.74 -6.32 -12.85
N LEU A 86 0.30 -5.08 -12.60
CA LEU A 86 0.80 -4.27 -11.49
C LEU A 86 0.36 -4.82 -10.12
N LEU A 87 -0.87 -5.36 -10.02
CA LEU A 87 -1.34 -6.06 -8.82
C LEU A 87 -0.54 -7.34 -8.58
N ALA A 88 -0.21 -8.09 -9.65
CA ALA A 88 0.67 -9.27 -9.56
C ALA A 88 2.10 -8.90 -9.13
N ALA A 89 2.57 -7.70 -9.49
CA ALA A 89 3.82 -7.12 -8.98
C ALA A 89 3.71 -6.58 -7.54
N ASN A 90 2.58 -6.82 -6.86
CA ASN A 90 2.33 -6.43 -5.48
C ASN A 90 2.36 -4.92 -5.25
N LEU A 91 1.94 -4.14 -6.26
CA LEU A 91 1.73 -2.68 -6.20
C LEU A 91 0.25 -2.37 -5.91
N ASN A 92 -0.01 -1.23 -5.28
CA ASN A 92 -1.39 -0.77 -5.06
C ASN A 92 -1.84 0.01 -6.30
N VAL A 93 -2.92 -0.41 -6.94
CA VAL A 93 -3.36 0.16 -8.22
C VAL A 93 -4.83 0.53 -8.14
N THR A 94 -5.14 1.77 -8.52
CA THR A 94 -6.52 2.25 -8.66
C THR A 94 -6.80 2.48 -10.13
N LEU A 95 -7.65 1.66 -10.75
CA LEU A 95 -8.12 1.87 -12.12
C LEU A 95 -9.41 2.71 -12.09
N VAL A 96 -9.42 3.82 -12.80
CA VAL A 96 -10.56 4.74 -12.92
C VAL A 96 -10.81 5.07 -14.39
N ASN A 97 -12.07 5.14 -14.79
CA ASN A 97 -12.42 5.66 -16.11
C ASN A 97 -12.21 7.19 -16.13
N ALA A 98 -11.62 7.73 -17.20
CA ALA A 98 -11.47 9.17 -17.40
C ALA A 98 -12.78 9.96 -17.21
N GLY A 99 -13.93 9.39 -17.59
CA GLY A 99 -15.25 10.02 -17.40
C GLY A 99 -15.69 10.14 -15.94
N ASP A 100 -15.29 9.19 -15.09
CA ASP A 100 -15.61 9.14 -13.66
C ASP A 100 -14.50 9.76 -12.79
N TYR A 101 -13.37 10.10 -13.40
CA TYR A 101 -12.20 10.62 -12.68
C TYR A 101 -12.40 12.07 -12.25
N ASN A 102 -12.17 12.35 -10.97
CA ASN A 102 -12.18 13.71 -10.46
C ASN A 102 -10.89 14.45 -10.84
N PHE A 103 -10.86 15.03 -12.04
CA PHE A 103 -9.70 15.74 -12.60
C PHE A 103 -9.12 16.86 -11.70
N LYS A 104 -9.86 17.35 -10.70
CA LYS A 104 -9.34 18.34 -9.74
C LYS A 104 -8.31 17.74 -8.76
N GLN A 105 -8.35 16.43 -8.53
CA GLN A 105 -7.46 15.75 -7.58
C GLN A 105 -6.13 15.32 -8.21
N ILE A 106 -5.95 15.52 -9.52
CA ILE A 106 -4.77 15.06 -10.28
C ILE A 106 -3.44 15.53 -9.70
N ALA A 107 -3.40 16.71 -9.07
CA ALA A 107 -2.20 17.24 -8.40
C ALA A 107 -1.82 16.51 -7.11
N SER A 108 -2.73 15.71 -6.54
CA SER A 108 -2.46 14.90 -5.35
C SER A 108 -1.88 13.53 -5.70
N GLU A 109 -1.95 13.14 -6.97
CA GLU A 109 -1.46 11.85 -7.45
C GLU A 109 0.08 11.84 -7.48
N LYS A 110 0.68 10.73 -7.05
CA LYS A 110 2.14 10.55 -7.08
C LYS A 110 2.61 9.78 -8.31
N LEU A 111 1.88 8.73 -8.68
CA LEU A 111 2.12 7.91 -9.86
C LEU A 111 0.84 7.84 -10.67
N LEU A 112 0.88 8.37 -11.89
CA LEU A 112 -0.26 8.47 -12.78
C LEU A 112 0.04 7.74 -14.09
N VAL A 113 -0.84 6.85 -14.52
CA VAL A 113 -0.72 6.20 -15.83
C VAL A 113 -1.99 6.47 -16.62
N ILE A 114 -1.87 7.09 -17.79
CA ILE A 114 -2.99 7.40 -18.67
C ILE A 114 -2.97 6.44 -19.84
N VAL A 115 -4.01 5.64 -19.99
CA VAL A 115 -4.21 4.74 -21.12
C VAL A 115 -5.30 5.32 -22.01
N THR A 116 -4.94 5.89 -23.15
CA THR A 116 -5.88 6.60 -24.04
C THR A 116 -5.94 6.00 -25.44
N SER A 117 -6.99 6.31 -26.20
CA SER A 117 -7.06 6.04 -27.64
C SER A 117 -7.31 7.33 -28.40
N THR A 118 -6.76 7.48 -29.59
CA THR A 118 -7.05 8.66 -30.43
C THR A 118 -8.28 8.42 -31.30
N GLN A 119 -9.12 9.45 -31.48
CA GLN A 119 -10.32 9.43 -32.31
C GLN A 119 -10.23 10.46 -33.44
N GLY A 120 -10.75 10.10 -34.63
CA GLY A 120 -10.90 11.01 -35.78
C GLY A 120 -9.61 11.77 -36.12
N GLU A 121 -9.68 13.10 -36.01
CA GLU A 121 -8.63 14.06 -36.36
C GLU A 121 -7.63 14.32 -35.23
N GLY A 122 -7.41 13.35 -34.35
CA GLY A 122 -6.47 13.47 -33.24
C GLY A 122 -7.10 13.74 -31.86
N GLU A 123 -8.43 13.73 -31.77
CA GLU A 123 -9.14 14.06 -30.53
C GLU A 123 -9.04 12.93 -29.48
N PRO A 124 -9.08 13.27 -28.18
CA PRO A 124 -9.24 12.27 -27.13
C PRO A 124 -10.64 11.62 -27.17
N PRO A 125 -10.83 10.44 -26.56
CA PRO A 125 -12.13 9.81 -26.43
C PRO A 125 -13.09 10.71 -25.65
N GLU A 126 -14.39 10.58 -25.90
CA GLU A 126 -15.41 11.45 -25.31
C GLU A 126 -15.31 11.50 -23.78
N GLU A 127 -15.07 10.36 -23.14
CA GLU A 127 -14.91 10.24 -21.68
C GLU A 127 -13.69 11.00 -21.12
N ALA A 128 -12.68 11.30 -21.94
CA ALA A 128 -11.47 12.01 -21.52
C ALA A 128 -11.42 13.49 -21.93
N VAL A 129 -12.40 13.97 -22.71
CA VAL A 129 -12.45 15.36 -23.18
C VAL A 129 -12.43 16.37 -22.01
N ALA A 130 -13.13 16.05 -20.91
CA ALA A 130 -13.17 16.91 -19.73
C ALA A 130 -11.80 17.03 -19.05
N LEU A 131 -11.11 15.90 -18.88
CA LEU A 131 -9.76 15.83 -18.32
C LEU A 131 -8.77 16.59 -19.23
N HIS A 132 -8.82 16.33 -20.53
CA HIS A 132 -7.98 16.99 -21.53
C HIS A 132 -8.15 18.52 -21.47
N LYS A 133 -9.40 19.02 -21.55
CA LYS A 133 -9.68 20.46 -21.46
C LYS A 133 -9.21 21.07 -20.14
N PHE A 134 -9.29 20.33 -19.03
CA PHE A 134 -8.84 20.81 -17.72
C PHE A 134 -7.31 20.97 -17.68
N LEU A 135 -6.56 19.98 -18.18
CA LEU A 135 -5.09 20.01 -18.23
C LEU A 135 -4.55 21.14 -19.12
N PHE A 136 -5.22 21.45 -20.23
CA PHE A 136 -4.86 22.56 -21.10
C PHE A 136 -5.40 23.93 -20.65
N SER A 137 -6.17 23.98 -19.55
CA SER A 137 -6.74 25.23 -19.05
C SER A 137 -5.75 26.00 -18.18
N LYS A 138 -5.95 27.32 -18.04
CA LYS A 138 -5.19 28.17 -17.11
C LYS A 138 -5.36 27.78 -15.62
N LYS A 139 -6.28 26.87 -15.31
CA LYS A 139 -6.55 26.38 -13.95
C LYS A 139 -5.83 25.07 -13.66
N ALA A 140 -5.08 24.52 -14.62
CA ALA A 140 -4.33 23.29 -14.44
C ALA A 140 -3.28 23.49 -13.32
N PRO A 141 -3.29 22.63 -12.28
CA PRO A 141 -2.27 22.66 -11.26
C PRO A 141 -0.93 22.18 -11.83
N LYS A 142 0.18 22.66 -11.26
CA LYS A 142 1.50 22.15 -11.60
C LYS A 142 1.71 20.77 -10.97
N LEU A 143 2.13 19.80 -11.78
CA LEU A 143 2.38 18.41 -11.39
C LEU A 143 3.85 18.16 -11.03
N GLU A 144 4.46 19.02 -10.21
CA GLU A 144 5.91 18.97 -9.93
C GLU A 144 6.36 17.71 -9.17
N ASN A 145 5.45 17.05 -8.45
CA ASN A 145 5.73 15.85 -7.65
C ASN A 145 5.02 14.58 -8.17
N THR A 146 4.50 14.63 -9.41
CA THR A 146 3.77 13.52 -10.02
C THR A 146 4.63 12.90 -11.11
N ALA A 147 5.00 11.64 -10.95
CA ALA A 147 5.56 10.86 -12.04
C ALA A 147 4.41 10.29 -12.86
N PHE A 148 4.47 10.43 -14.18
CA PHE A 148 3.41 9.96 -15.06
C PHE A 148 3.94 9.12 -16.22
N ALA A 149 3.07 8.32 -16.82
CA ALA A 149 3.30 7.63 -18.08
C ALA A 149 2.03 7.64 -18.93
N VAL A 150 2.19 7.77 -20.24
CA VAL A 150 1.06 7.75 -21.19
C VAL A 150 1.21 6.55 -22.12
N PHE A 151 0.16 5.72 -22.20
CA PHE A 151 0.03 4.64 -23.16
C PHE A 151 -1.10 4.96 -24.13
N SER A 152 -0.77 5.22 -25.38
CA SER A 152 -1.73 5.64 -26.40
C SER A 152 -1.94 4.56 -27.44
N LEU A 153 -3.20 4.26 -27.72
CA LEU A 153 -3.62 3.41 -28.83
C LEU A 153 -4.01 4.29 -30.01
N GLY A 154 -3.39 4.02 -31.16
CA GLY A 154 -3.70 4.68 -32.42
C GLY A 154 -3.41 3.75 -33.59
N ASP A 155 -3.77 4.21 -34.78
CA ASP A 155 -3.53 3.51 -36.03
C ASP A 155 -2.66 4.39 -36.94
N THR A 156 -1.55 3.84 -37.42
CA THR A 156 -0.58 4.53 -38.28
C THR A 156 -1.14 4.91 -39.64
N SER A 157 -2.28 4.36 -40.04
CA SER A 157 -2.99 4.75 -41.27
C SER A 157 -3.65 6.13 -41.19
N TYR A 158 -3.79 6.71 -40.00
CA TYR A 158 -4.32 8.06 -39.80
C TYR A 158 -3.20 9.10 -39.73
N GLU A 159 -3.47 10.30 -40.23
CA GLU A 159 -2.53 11.43 -40.20
C GLU A 159 -2.10 11.77 -38.75
N PHE A 160 -3.06 11.79 -37.83
CA PHE A 160 -2.86 12.12 -36.42
C PHE A 160 -2.60 10.88 -35.55
N PHE A 161 -1.62 10.06 -35.94
CA PHE A 161 -1.25 8.84 -35.20
C PHE A 161 -0.91 9.14 -33.73
N CYS A 162 -1.67 8.52 -32.81
CA CYS A 162 -1.55 8.64 -31.35
C CYS A 162 -1.60 10.09 -30.81
N GLN A 163 -2.22 11.04 -31.54
CA GLN A 163 -2.19 12.46 -31.20
C GLN A 163 -2.73 12.75 -29.80
N SER A 164 -3.87 12.18 -29.41
CA SER A 164 -4.40 12.36 -28.04
C SER A 164 -3.39 11.94 -26.97
N GLY A 165 -2.59 10.91 -27.21
CA GLY A 165 -1.54 10.50 -26.28
C GLY A 165 -0.40 11.50 -26.19
N LYS A 166 0.00 12.07 -27.33
CA LYS A 166 1.02 13.12 -27.40
C LYS A 166 0.56 14.41 -26.71
N ASP A 167 -0.75 14.68 -26.72
CA ASP A 167 -1.30 15.85 -26.05
C ASP A 167 -1.38 15.66 -24.52
N PHE A 168 -1.48 14.41 -24.05
CA PHE A 168 -1.45 14.11 -22.62
C PHE A 168 -0.03 14.04 -22.03
N ASP A 169 0.99 13.83 -22.86
CA ASP A 169 2.41 13.76 -22.49
C ASP A 169 3.04 15.16 -22.39
#